data_AF-A0A1N6WHK0-F1
#
_entry.id   AF-A0A1N6WHK0-F1
#
_cell.length_a   1.000
_cell.length_b   1.000
_cell.length_c   1.000
_cell.angle_alpha   90.00
_cell.angle_beta   90.00
_cell.angle_gamma   90.00
#
_symmetry.space_group_name_H-M   'P 1'
#
loop_
_entity.id
_entity.type
_entity.pdbx_description
1 polymer ?
#
loop_
_entity_poly.entity_id
_entity_poly.type
_entity_poly.pdbx_seq_one_letter_code
_entity_poly.pdbx_strand_id
1 'polypeptide(L)'
;MYSNRTNGELIEILDQHALLTFEAQLSLLDELKQRAVVVDLSGLEATIANKRAEINNLEYLRDFGFQANKSADGLVVTRTQKALLTDVLALIVGLLVFMLGIYGCINLVYTFINGDELDVFTLAYKFAMAALIFIGISFFSGLQRLFDFYGFELRKLNGSVTLKKRFDVKLEEVKVNPADIHLDTDQDILSLKLGHDTIFTANGGNLIQSLTLKELANELKA
;
A
#
# COMPACT_ATOMS: atom_id res chain seq x y z
N MET A 1 -21.11 -10.89 -10.77
CA MET A 1 -20.21 -11.90 -10.16
C MET A 1 -20.95 -13.18 -9.75
N TYR A 2 -22.17 -13.09 -9.21
CA TYR A 2 -22.90 -14.24 -8.64
C TYR A 2 -24.17 -14.67 -9.39
N SER A 3 -24.44 -14.07 -10.55
CA SER A 3 -25.64 -14.32 -11.37
C SER A 3 -25.88 -15.80 -11.72
N ASN A 4 -24.82 -16.59 -11.85
CA ASN A 4 -24.90 -18.00 -12.27
C ASN A 4 -24.97 -18.98 -11.09
N ARG A 5 -24.95 -18.49 -9.83
CA ARG A 5 -25.05 -19.32 -8.62
C ARG A 5 -26.49 -19.60 -8.26
N THR A 6 -26.75 -20.76 -7.70
CA THR A 6 -28.04 -21.13 -7.09
C THR A 6 -28.21 -20.44 -5.73
N ASN A 7 -29.45 -20.32 -5.25
CA ASN A 7 -29.70 -19.71 -3.94
C ASN A 7 -29.00 -20.48 -2.82
N GLY A 8 -28.91 -21.82 -2.89
CA GLY A 8 -28.18 -22.62 -1.90
C GLY A 8 -26.69 -22.26 -1.86
N GLU A 9 -26.04 -22.15 -3.02
CA GLU A 9 -24.63 -21.72 -3.09
C GLU A 9 -24.43 -20.29 -2.56
N LEU A 10 -25.37 -19.37 -2.80
CA LEU A 10 -25.27 -18.00 -2.27
C LEU A 10 -25.32 -17.99 -0.74
N ILE A 11 -26.08 -18.90 -0.12
CA ILE A 11 -26.17 -19.04 1.34
C ILE A 11 -24.85 -19.61 1.90
N GLU A 12 -24.28 -20.63 1.26
CA GLU A 12 -22.97 -21.16 1.67
C GLU A 12 -21.86 -20.10 1.55
N ILE A 13 -21.90 -19.28 0.49
CA ILE A 13 -20.97 -18.16 0.32
C ILE A 13 -21.21 -17.08 1.39
N LEU A 14 -22.47 -16.82 1.76
CA LEU A 14 -22.83 -15.89 2.84
C LEU A 14 -22.26 -16.33 4.19
N ASP A 15 -22.28 -17.62 4.51
CA ASP A 15 -21.69 -18.15 5.76
C ASP A 15 -20.17 -17.87 5.85
N GLN A 16 -19.52 -17.70 4.70
CA GLN A 16 -18.08 -17.41 4.59
C GLN A 16 -17.78 -15.96 4.16
N HIS A 17 -18.75 -15.05 4.29
CA HIS A 17 -18.63 -13.69 3.77
C HIS A 17 -17.41 -12.91 4.28
N ALA A 18 -16.91 -13.22 5.48
CA ALA A 18 -15.73 -12.58 6.06
C ALA A 18 -14.45 -12.81 5.24
N LEU A 19 -14.38 -13.89 4.46
CA LEU A 19 -13.24 -14.24 3.59
C LEU A 19 -13.30 -13.56 2.22
N LEU A 20 -14.42 -12.95 1.87
CA LEU A 20 -14.64 -12.33 0.57
C LEU A 20 -13.96 -10.95 0.50
N THR A 21 -13.55 -10.56 -0.71
CA THR A 21 -13.14 -9.18 -0.99
C THR A 21 -14.32 -8.23 -0.76
N PHE A 22 -14.03 -6.96 -0.52
CA PHE A 22 -15.11 -5.98 -0.28
C PHE A 22 -16.07 -5.85 -1.47
N GLU A 23 -15.55 -5.90 -2.70
CA GLU A 23 -16.37 -5.89 -3.92
C GLU A 23 -17.27 -7.13 -4.03
N ALA A 24 -16.74 -8.30 -3.66
CA ALA A 24 -17.50 -9.54 -3.59
C ALA A 24 -18.59 -9.48 -2.51
N GLN A 25 -18.31 -8.90 -1.34
CA GLN A 25 -19.30 -8.69 -0.29
C GLN A 25 -20.46 -7.80 -0.76
N LEU A 26 -20.16 -6.69 -1.45
CA LEU A 26 -21.16 -5.81 -2.04
C LEU A 26 -21.99 -6.54 -3.11
N SER A 27 -21.32 -7.23 -4.03
CA SER A 27 -21.98 -7.98 -5.11
C SER A 27 -22.88 -9.10 -4.56
N LEU A 28 -22.47 -9.76 -3.48
CA LEU A 28 -23.27 -10.79 -2.82
C LEU A 28 -24.52 -10.19 -2.15
N LEU A 29 -24.36 -9.07 -1.45
CA LEU A 29 -25.49 -8.37 -0.83
C LEU A 29 -26.52 -7.92 -1.88
N ASP A 30 -26.05 -7.34 -2.98
CA ASP A 30 -26.91 -6.89 -4.08
C ASP A 30 -27.66 -8.07 -4.72
N GLU A 31 -26.98 -9.20 -4.96
CA GLU A 31 -27.59 -10.40 -5.55
C GLU A 31 -28.64 -11.03 -4.61
N LEU A 32 -28.35 -11.14 -3.31
CA LEU A 32 -29.28 -11.68 -2.31
C LEU A 32 -30.53 -10.81 -2.17
N LYS A 33 -30.37 -9.48 -2.19
CA LYS A 33 -31.48 -8.51 -2.18
C LYS A 33 -32.29 -8.55 -3.48
N GLN A 34 -31.62 -8.58 -4.63
CA GLN A 34 -32.28 -8.61 -5.94
C GLN A 34 -33.14 -9.86 -6.12
N ARG A 35 -32.69 -11.01 -5.61
CA ARG A 35 -33.43 -12.28 -5.66
C ARG A 35 -34.41 -12.48 -4.51
N ALA A 36 -34.49 -11.52 -3.58
CA ALA A 36 -35.31 -11.60 -2.37
C ALA A 36 -35.09 -12.93 -1.60
N VAL A 37 -33.84 -13.38 -1.49
CA VAL A 37 -33.50 -14.59 -0.73
C VAL A 37 -33.72 -14.32 0.75
N VAL A 38 -34.61 -15.10 1.39
CA VAL A 38 -34.96 -14.90 2.81
C VAL A 38 -33.90 -15.55 3.69
N VAL A 39 -32.89 -14.77 4.07
CA VAL A 39 -31.81 -15.16 4.99
C VAL A 39 -31.41 -13.99 5.88
N ASP A 40 -30.72 -14.28 6.98
CA ASP A 40 -30.15 -13.24 7.85
C ASP A 40 -28.92 -12.61 7.18
N LEU A 41 -29.02 -11.32 6.85
CA LEU A 41 -27.95 -10.54 6.22
C LEU A 41 -27.16 -9.69 7.23
N SER A 42 -27.53 -9.71 8.52
CA SER A 42 -27.01 -8.79 9.53
C SER A 42 -25.49 -8.81 9.64
N GLY A 43 -24.87 -9.99 9.61
CA GLY A 43 -23.41 -10.13 9.66
C GLY A 43 -22.69 -9.53 8.45
N LEU A 44 -23.22 -9.77 7.25
CA LEU A 44 -22.68 -9.21 6.00
C LEU A 44 -22.84 -7.69 5.97
N GLU A 45 -24.03 -7.19 6.32
CA GLU A 45 -24.31 -5.75 6.37
C GLU A 45 -23.45 -5.04 7.42
N ALA A 46 -23.28 -5.62 8.60
CA ALA A 46 -22.39 -5.08 9.63
C ALA A 46 -20.93 -5.02 9.15
N THR A 47 -20.44 -6.06 8.49
CA THR A 47 -19.08 -6.08 7.93
C THR A 47 -18.90 -5.00 6.85
N ILE A 48 -19.87 -4.85 5.95
CA ILE A 48 -19.84 -3.80 4.93
C ILE A 48 -19.90 -2.41 5.56
N ALA A 49 -20.78 -2.20 6.55
CA ALA A 49 -20.92 -0.93 7.25
C ALA A 49 -19.62 -0.55 7.97
N ASN A 50 -18.99 -1.50 8.66
CA ASN A 50 -17.70 -1.28 9.31
C ASN A 50 -16.61 -0.87 8.32
N LYS A 51 -16.47 -1.60 7.20
CA LYS A 51 -15.49 -1.23 6.15
C LYS A 51 -15.75 0.15 5.56
N ARG A 52 -17.02 0.52 5.35
CA ARG A 52 -17.39 1.87 4.89
C ARG A 52 -17.03 2.94 5.92
N ALA A 53 -17.28 2.69 7.20
CA ALA A 53 -16.90 3.60 8.27
C ALA A 53 -15.37 3.78 8.31
N GLU A 54 -14.59 2.70 8.21
CA GLU A 54 -13.13 2.75 8.16
C GLU A 54 -12.61 3.51 6.93
N ILE A 55 -13.23 3.34 5.75
CA ILE A 55 -12.93 4.12 4.54
C ILE A 55 -13.22 5.60 4.78
N ASN A 56 -14.40 5.92 5.31
CA ASN A 56 -14.82 7.29 5.59
C ASN A 56 -13.92 7.95 6.64
N ASN A 57 -13.42 7.20 7.61
CA ASN A 57 -12.47 7.66 8.62
C ASN A 57 -11.02 7.68 8.11
N LEU A 58 -10.78 7.29 6.86
CA LEU A 58 -9.46 7.21 6.22
C LEU A 58 -8.50 6.25 6.92
N GLU A 59 -9.01 5.24 7.62
CA GLU A 59 -8.17 4.30 8.38
C GLU A 59 -7.31 3.41 7.47
N TYR A 60 -7.81 3.09 6.27
CA TYR A 60 -7.06 2.35 5.25
C TYR A 60 -5.89 3.13 4.65
N LEU A 61 -5.67 4.39 5.04
CA LEU A 61 -4.41 5.06 4.74
C LEU A 61 -3.19 4.30 5.28
N ARG A 62 -3.39 3.46 6.31
CA ARG A 62 -2.38 2.57 6.88
C ARG A 62 -1.78 1.62 5.86
N ASP A 63 -2.55 1.23 4.84
CA ASP A 63 -2.08 0.32 3.78
C ASP A 63 -1.06 1.00 2.86
N PHE A 64 -1.10 2.32 2.76
CA PHE A 64 -0.08 3.13 2.07
C PHE A 64 1.05 3.59 3.01
N GLY A 65 0.97 3.24 4.30
CA GLY A 65 1.93 3.62 5.32
C GLY A 65 1.63 4.96 6.02
N PHE A 66 0.41 5.49 5.90
CA PHE A 66 0.01 6.78 6.47
C PHE A 66 -1.16 6.63 7.45
N GLN A 67 -1.43 7.68 8.21
CA GLN A 67 -2.58 7.76 9.11
C GLN A 67 -3.22 9.13 8.99
N ALA A 68 -4.54 9.18 9.11
CA ALA A 68 -5.30 10.41 9.19
C ALA A 68 -5.75 10.66 10.62
N ASN A 69 -5.60 11.90 11.07
CA ASN A 69 -6.23 12.42 12.27
C ASN A 69 -7.28 13.45 11.83
N LYS A 70 -8.55 13.05 11.90
CA LYS A 70 -9.68 13.97 11.70
C LYS A 70 -10.02 14.66 13.01
N SER A 71 -10.22 15.97 12.94
CA SER A 71 -10.65 16.83 14.05
C SER A 71 -11.75 17.77 13.56
N ALA A 72 -12.43 18.46 14.48
CA ALA A 72 -13.44 19.46 14.11
C ALA A 72 -12.86 20.58 13.24
N ASP A 73 -11.57 20.90 13.42
CA ASP A 73 -10.88 22.00 12.75
C ASP A 73 -10.20 21.58 11.43
N GLY A 74 -10.19 20.28 11.12
CA GLY A 74 -9.69 19.75 9.85
C GLY A 74 -9.02 18.38 9.92
N LEU A 75 -8.22 18.08 8.89
CA LEU A 75 -7.60 16.78 8.63
C LEU A 75 -6.08 16.91 8.61
N VAL A 76 -5.38 16.01 9.29
CA VAL A 76 -3.92 15.89 9.22
C VAL A 76 -3.53 14.47 8.85
N VAL A 77 -2.78 14.31 7.77
CA VAL A 77 -2.26 13.02 7.29
C VAL A 77 -0.74 12.98 7.46
N THR A 78 -0.25 11.97 8.18
CA THR A 78 1.19 11.78 8.46
C THR A 78 1.62 10.35 8.18
N ARG A 79 2.92 10.14 7.99
CA ARG A 79 3.51 8.79 7.92
C ARG A 79 3.30 8.05 9.25
N THR A 80 2.97 6.77 9.20
CA THR A 80 2.86 5.93 10.40
C THR A 80 4.24 5.52 10.92
N GLN A 81 4.35 5.32 12.24
CA GLN A 81 5.58 4.76 12.84
C GLN A 81 5.85 3.33 12.33
N LYS A 82 4.80 2.54 12.08
CA LYS A 82 4.91 1.19 11.53
C LYS A 82 5.59 1.20 10.16
N ALA A 83 5.19 2.09 9.26
CA ALA A 83 5.82 2.20 7.94
C ALA A 83 7.30 2.61 8.03
N LEU A 84 7.62 3.56 8.91
CA LEU A 84 9.01 3.95 9.17
C LEU A 84 9.85 2.76 9.67
N LEU A 85 9.32 1.99 10.63
CA LEU A 85 10.00 0.81 11.15
C LEU A 85 10.21 -0.26 10.06
N THR A 86 9.20 -0.51 9.22
CA THR A 86 9.29 -1.44 8.09
C THR A 86 10.38 -1.01 7.12
N ASP A 87 10.47 0.28 6.78
CA ASP A 87 11.50 0.77 5.86
C ASP A 87 12.91 0.65 6.48
N VAL A 88 13.08 0.90 7.78
CA VAL A 88 14.36 0.71 8.49
C VAL A 88 14.76 -0.77 8.56
N LEU A 89 13.81 -1.66 8.88
CA LEU A 89 14.06 -3.10 8.89
C LEU A 89 14.45 -3.62 7.51
N ALA A 90 13.76 -3.16 6.45
CA ALA A 90 14.10 -3.49 5.07
C ALA A 90 15.54 -3.09 4.74
N LEU A 91 15.99 -1.92 5.20
CA LEU A 91 17.38 -1.47 5.02
C LEU A 91 18.38 -2.37 5.76
N ILE A 92 18.10 -2.73 7.01
CA ILE A 92 18.98 -3.60 7.80
C ILE A 92 19.09 -4.99 7.15
N VAL A 93 17.95 -5.59 6.79
CA VAL A 93 17.92 -6.89 6.12
C VAL A 93 18.62 -6.81 4.77
N GLY A 94 18.38 -5.74 3.99
CA GLY A 94 19.06 -5.48 2.72
C GLY A 94 20.57 -5.43 2.88
N LEU A 95 21.07 -4.73 3.91
CA LEU A 95 22.50 -4.65 4.21
C LEU A 95 23.09 -6.02 4.59
N LEU A 96 22.40 -6.80 5.43
CA LEU A 96 22.85 -8.15 5.79
C LEU A 96 22.93 -9.06 4.56
N VAL A 97 21.89 -9.08 3.73
CA VAL A 97 21.84 -9.86 2.48
C VAL A 97 22.93 -9.41 1.50
N PHE A 98 23.16 -8.10 1.38
CA PHE A 98 24.22 -7.53 0.55
C PHE A 98 25.60 -7.98 1.02
N MET A 99 25.88 -7.98 2.33
CA MET A 99 27.15 -8.45 2.89
C MET A 99 27.36 -9.95 2.66
N LEU A 100 26.31 -10.77 2.79
CA LEU A 100 26.36 -12.19 2.41
C LEU A 100 26.68 -12.37 0.92
N GLY A 101 26.13 -11.50 0.07
CA GLY A 101 26.45 -11.46 -1.35
C GLY A 101 27.91 -11.13 -1.64
N ILE A 102 28.47 -10.11 -0.97
CA ILE A 102 29.89 -9.75 -1.07
C ILE A 102 30.76 -10.94 -0.66
N TYR A 103 30.43 -11.59 0.45
CA TYR A 103 31.13 -12.80 0.89
C TYR A 103 31.08 -13.90 -0.19
N GLY A 104 29.91 -14.11 -0.83
CA GLY A 104 29.74 -15.02 -1.96
C GLY A 104 30.67 -14.71 -3.13
N CYS A 105 30.77 -13.44 -3.54
CA CYS A 105 31.69 -13.00 -4.60
C CYS A 105 33.16 -13.24 -4.25
N ILE A 106 33.58 -12.90 -3.03
CA ILE A 106 34.95 -13.11 -2.55
C ILE A 106 35.28 -14.60 -2.60
N ASN A 107 34.39 -15.44 -2.07
CA ASN A 107 34.58 -16.89 -2.01
C ASN A 107 34.65 -17.51 -3.42
N LEU A 108 33.81 -17.05 -4.34
CA LEU A 108 33.85 -17.45 -5.74
C LEU A 108 35.22 -17.13 -6.38
N VAL A 109 35.75 -15.93 -6.20
CA VAL A 109 37.07 -15.53 -6.74
C VAL A 109 38.19 -16.38 -6.14
N TYR A 110 38.19 -16.59 -4.82
CA TYR A 110 39.20 -17.43 -4.16
C TYR A 110 39.22 -18.87 -4.66
N THR A 111 38.07 -19.39 -5.08
CA THR A 111 37.97 -20.74 -5.64
C THR A 111 38.81 -20.89 -6.91
N PHE A 112 38.79 -19.87 -7.77
CA PHE A 112 39.58 -19.85 -9.00
C PHE A 112 41.07 -19.59 -8.74
N ILE A 113 41.41 -18.81 -7.71
CA ILE A 113 42.79 -18.53 -7.33
C ILE A 113 43.46 -19.75 -6.71
N ASN A 114 42.76 -20.46 -5.82
CA ASN A 114 43.31 -21.60 -5.08
C ASN A 114 43.29 -22.90 -5.89
N GLY A 115 42.57 -22.94 -7.02
CA GLY A 115 42.44 -24.14 -7.84
C GLY A 115 41.63 -25.25 -7.16
N ASP A 116 40.68 -24.88 -6.30
CA ASP A 116 39.81 -25.85 -5.61
C ASP A 116 39.02 -26.67 -6.65
N GLU A 117 38.84 -27.97 -6.39
CA GLU A 117 37.96 -28.81 -7.21
C GLU A 117 36.53 -28.26 -7.18
N LEU A 118 36.02 -27.90 -8.36
CA LEU A 118 34.70 -27.33 -8.55
C LEU A 118 33.76 -28.38 -9.15
N ASP A 119 32.88 -28.93 -8.32
CA ASP A 119 31.68 -29.59 -8.83
C ASP A 119 30.60 -28.55 -9.21
N VAL A 120 29.63 -28.99 -10.01
CA VAL A 120 28.54 -28.14 -10.53
C VAL A 120 27.68 -27.57 -9.39
N PHE A 121 27.47 -28.31 -8.30
CA PHE A 121 26.63 -27.88 -7.18
C PHE A 121 27.30 -26.80 -6.34
N THR A 122 28.60 -26.94 -6.08
CA THR A 122 29.43 -25.97 -5.38
C THR A 122 29.50 -24.67 -6.17
N LEU A 123 29.65 -24.76 -7.48
CA LEU A 123 29.65 -23.58 -8.36
C LEU A 123 28.28 -22.89 -8.34
N ALA A 124 27.19 -23.64 -8.48
CA ALA A 124 25.83 -23.11 -8.45
C ALA A 124 25.51 -22.42 -7.10
N TYR A 125 25.91 -23.02 -5.98
CA TYR A 125 25.76 -22.42 -4.65
C TYR A 125 26.54 -21.10 -4.53
N LYS A 126 27.79 -21.07 -4.99
CA LYS A 126 28.62 -19.85 -4.93
C LYS A 126 28.05 -18.73 -5.80
N PHE A 127 27.51 -19.04 -6.98
CA PHE A 127 26.78 -18.07 -7.81
C PHE A 127 25.49 -17.59 -7.16
N ALA A 128 24.70 -18.49 -6.55
CA ALA A 128 23.48 -18.12 -5.83
C ALA A 128 23.78 -17.18 -4.65
N MET A 129 24.84 -17.47 -3.89
CA MET A 129 25.33 -16.58 -2.83
C MET A 129 25.76 -15.23 -3.39
N ALA A 130 26.55 -15.19 -4.45
CA ALA A 130 26.96 -13.92 -5.09
C ALA A 130 25.77 -13.10 -5.62
N ALA A 131 24.72 -13.76 -6.14
CA ALA A 131 23.52 -13.10 -6.64
C ALA A 131 22.73 -12.36 -5.53
N LEU A 132 22.95 -12.70 -4.26
CA LEU A 132 22.37 -11.98 -3.12
C LEU A 132 22.77 -10.50 -3.09
N ILE A 133 23.87 -10.08 -3.74
CA ILE A 133 24.21 -8.66 -3.90
C ILE A 133 23.05 -7.89 -4.53
N PHE A 134 22.50 -8.40 -5.64
CA PHE A 134 21.43 -7.72 -6.36
C PHE A 134 20.14 -7.69 -5.55
N ILE A 135 19.86 -8.77 -4.84
CA ILE A 135 18.72 -8.84 -3.91
C ILE A 135 18.90 -7.80 -2.81
N GLY A 136 20.05 -7.78 -2.11
CA GLY A 136 20.35 -6.79 -1.07
C GLY A 136 20.22 -5.35 -1.56
N ILE A 137 20.69 -5.06 -2.79
CA ILE A 137 20.56 -3.73 -3.40
C ILE A 137 19.10 -3.32 -3.58
N SER A 138 18.22 -4.24 -4.00
CA SER A 138 16.79 -3.94 -4.20
C SER A 138 16.08 -3.42 -2.92
N PHE A 139 16.56 -3.85 -1.74
CA PHE A 139 16.04 -3.38 -0.46
C PHE A 139 16.45 -1.95 -0.11
N PHE A 140 17.50 -1.39 -0.74
CA PHE A 140 17.86 0.02 -0.55
C PHE A 140 16.83 1.00 -1.12
N SER A 141 15.84 0.54 -1.89
CA SER A 141 14.64 1.33 -2.21
C SER A 141 13.90 1.83 -0.95
N GLY A 142 14.04 1.13 0.18
CA GLY A 142 13.54 1.59 1.49
C GLY A 142 14.22 2.87 1.98
N LEU A 143 15.50 3.10 1.64
CA LEU A 143 16.21 4.33 1.97
C LEU A 143 15.57 5.54 1.27
N GLN A 144 15.25 5.39 -0.02
CA GLN A 144 14.57 6.43 -0.77
C GLN A 144 13.21 6.77 -0.14
N ARG A 145 12.38 5.76 0.18
CA ARG A 145 11.09 5.99 0.85
C ARG A 145 11.23 6.67 2.21
N LEU A 146 12.26 6.29 2.99
CA LEU A 146 12.54 6.96 4.27
C LEU A 146 12.83 8.44 4.06
N PHE A 147 13.68 8.79 3.09
CA PHE A 147 13.98 10.18 2.79
C PHE A 147 12.75 10.93 2.26
N ASP A 148 12.08 10.40 1.24
CA ASP A 148 10.95 11.04 0.56
C ASP A 148 9.80 11.40 1.51
N PHE A 149 9.52 10.51 2.48
CA PHE A 149 8.42 10.69 3.43
C PHE A 149 8.86 11.19 4.80
N TYR A 150 10.15 11.47 5.02
CA TYR A 150 10.60 12.04 6.28
C TYR A 150 10.07 13.45 6.47
N GLY A 151 9.27 13.65 7.53
CA GLY A 151 8.62 14.93 7.79
C GLY A 151 7.43 15.21 6.87
N PHE A 152 6.95 14.20 6.14
CA PHE A 152 5.75 14.30 5.32
C PHE A 152 4.54 14.65 6.18
N GLU A 153 3.79 15.65 5.74
CA GLU A 153 2.54 16.03 6.35
C GLU A 153 1.61 16.68 5.34
N LEU A 154 0.37 16.20 5.25
CA LEU A 154 -0.68 16.82 4.45
C LEU A 154 -1.76 17.30 5.40
N ARG A 155 -1.98 18.61 5.46
CA ARG A 155 -2.95 19.23 6.37
C ARG A 155 -4.04 19.93 5.59
N LYS A 156 -5.25 19.88 6.12
CA LYS A 156 -6.35 20.78 5.81
C LYS A 156 -6.78 21.42 7.12
N LEU A 157 -6.69 22.74 7.21
CA LEU A 157 -7.15 23.53 8.36
C LEU A 157 -7.84 24.78 7.85
N ASN A 158 -9.04 25.08 8.36
CA ASN A 158 -9.80 26.30 8.02
C ASN A 158 -9.94 26.54 6.49
N GLY A 159 -10.18 25.49 5.72
CA GLY A 159 -10.31 25.55 4.25
C GLY A 159 -8.99 25.74 3.48
N SER A 160 -7.85 25.77 4.16
CA SER A 160 -6.52 25.81 3.54
C SER A 160 -5.90 24.43 3.56
N VAL A 161 -5.44 23.96 2.40
CA VAL A 161 -4.65 22.72 2.29
C VAL A 161 -3.16 23.07 2.23
N THR A 162 -2.34 22.43 3.07
CA THR A 162 -0.88 22.52 2.99
C THR A 162 -0.26 21.15 2.84
N LEU A 163 0.76 21.07 1.99
CA LEU A 163 1.56 19.88 1.77
C LEU A 163 2.99 20.18 2.21
N LYS A 164 3.47 19.40 3.17
CA LYS A 164 4.86 19.38 3.60
C LYS A 164 5.51 18.09 3.11
N LYS A 165 6.44 18.20 2.17
CA LYS A 165 7.14 17.06 1.54
C LYS A 165 8.55 17.48 1.15
N ARG A 166 9.45 16.51 0.97
CA ARG A 166 10.73 16.77 0.33
C ARG A 166 10.59 16.91 -1.17
N PHE A 167 11.04 18.05 -1.69
CA PHE A 167 11.27 18.27 -3.12
C PHE A 167 12.79 18.19 -3.34
N ASP A 168 13.21 17.22 -4.15
CA ASP A 168 14.59 16.76 -4.24
C ASP A 168 15.16 16.35 -2.86
N VAL A 169 15.80 17.29 -2.16
CA VAL A 169 16.42 17.07 -0.85
C VAL A 169 15.80 17.94 0.23
N LYS A 170 15.16 19.06 -0.14
CA LYS A 170 14.70 20.08 0.80
C LYS A 170 13.26 19.83 1.21
N LEU A 171 13.02 19.84 2.52
CA LEU A 171 11.67 19.76 3.07
C LEU A 171 11.02 21.13 2.93
N GLU A 172 9.96 21.21 2.13
CA GLU A 172 9.21 22.44 1.89
C GLU A 172 7.75 22.25 2.28
N GLU A 173 7.11 23.34 2.69
CA GLU A 173 5.68 23.39 2.95
C GLU A 173 5.04 24.34 1.94
N VAL A 174 4.14 23.81 1.13
CA VAL A 174 3.45 24.54 0.08
C VAL A 174 1.96 24.59 0.38
N LYS A 175 1.36 25.76 0.13
CA LYS A 175 -0.10 25.91 0.17
C LYS A 175 -0.67 25.41 -1.16
N VAL A 176 -1.62 24.51 -1.08
CA VAL A 176 -2.23 23.85 -2.23
C VAL A 176 -3.59 24.47 -2.49
N ASN A 177 -3.88 24.81 -3.74
CA ASN A 177 -5.21 25.23 -4.14
C ASN A 177 -6.11 23.99 -4.22
N PRO A 178 -7.28 23.96 -3.55
CA PRO A 178 -8.21 22.84 -3.64
C PRO A 178 -8.60 22.46 -5.08
N ALA A 179 -8.58 23.42 -6.02
CA ALA A 179 -8.86 23.17 -7.44
C ALA A 179 -7.80 22.27 -8.11
N ASP A 180 -6.57 22.26 -7.60
CA ASP A 180 -5.46 21.48 -8.15
C ASP A 180 -5.46 20.03 -7.65
N ILE A 181 -6.34 19.70 -6.70
CA ILE A 181 -6.50 18.35 -6.16
C ILE A 181 -7.30 17.54 -7.16
N HIS A 182 -6.75 16.46 -7.67
CA HIS A 182 -7.48 15.57 -8.58
C HIS A 182 -6.99 14.14 -8.48
N LEU A 183 -7.87 13.24 -8.89
CA LEU A 183 -7.56 11.83 -9.05
C LEU A 183 -7.27 11.60 -10.52
N ASP A 184 -6.14 10.98 -10.78
CA ASP A 184 -5.73 10.56 -12.10
C ASP A 184 -5.69 9.03 -12.14
N THR A 185 -6.23 8.45 -13.20
CA THR A 185 -6.27 7.00 -13.38
C THR A 185 -5.48 6.68 -14.63
N ASP A 186 -4.34 6.03 -14.46
CA ASP A 186 -3.52 5.52 -15.56
C ASP A 186 -3.43 4.01 -15.46
N GLN A 187 -3.95 3.31 -16.46
CA GLN A 187 -4.10 1.86 -16.50
C GLN A 187 -4.81 1.34 -15.23
N ASP A 188 -4.06 0.64 -14.37
CA ASP A 188 -4.53 0.04 -13.11
C ASP A 188 -4.01 0.80 -11.88
N ILE A 189 -3.53 2.04 -12.04
CA ILE A 189 -3.02 2.88 -10.95
C ILE A 189 -3.90 4.10 -10.78
N LEU A 190 -4.46 4.25 -9.58
CA LEU A 190 -5.15 5.47 -9.16
C LEU A 190 -4.18 6.35 -8.39
N SER A 191 -3.98 7.58 -8.85
CA SER A 191 -3.07 8.55 -8.24
C SER A 191 -3.82 9.76 -7.70
N LEU A 192 -3.55 10.15 -6.45
CA LEU A 192 -3.98 11.43 -5.90
C LEU A 192 -2.90 12.48 -6.18
N LYS A 193 -3.24 13.45 -7.03
CA LYS A 193 -2.37 14.54 -7.45
C LYS A 193 -2.79 15.86 -6.82
N LEU A 194 -1.79 16.63 -6.42
CA LEU A 194 -1.90 18.01 -5.95
C LEU A 194 -1.10 18.87 -6.93
N GLY A 195 -1.76 19.48 -7.91
CA GLY A 195 -1.09 20.15 -9.03
C GLY A 195 -0.35 19.14 -9.90
N HIS A 196 0.97 19.31 -10.05
CA HIS A 196 1.80 18.37 -10.81
C HIS A 196 2.35 17.22 -9.97
N ASP A 197 2.17 17.24 -8.65
CA ASP A 197 2.78 16.28 -7.75
C ASP A 197 1.85 15.11 -7.43
N THR A 198 2.32 13.90 -7.68
CA THR A 198 1.69 12.68 -7.17
C THR A 198 2.03 12.50 -5.69
N ILE A 199 1.00 12.46 -4.86
CA ILE A 199 1.14 12.34 -3.39
C ILE A 199 0.88 10.91 -2.93
N PHE A 200 -0.14 10.26 -3.48
CA PHE A 200 -0.46 8.87 -3.21
C PHE A 200 -0.75 8.13 -4.51
N THR A 201 -0.41 6.84 -4.52
CA THR A 201 -0.79 5.90 -5.57
C THR A 201 -1.46 4.69 -4.91
N ALA A 202 -2.48 4.17 -5.58
CA ALA A 202 -3.22 2.98 -5.19
C ALA A 202 -3.35 2.04 -6.39
N ASN A 203 -3.50 0.76 -6.10
CA ASN A 203 -3.95 -0.19 -7.11
C ASN A 203 -5.43 0.10 -7.42
N GLY A 204 -5.71 0.55 -8.64
CA GLY A 204 -7.06 0.89 -9.10
C GLY A 204 -8.04 -0.28 -9.02
N GLY A 205 -7.56 -1.51 -9.16
CA GLY A 205 -8.35 -2.74 -8.97
C GLY A 205 -8.67 -3.08 -7.52
N ASN A 206 -8.02 -2.45 -6.54
CA ASN A 206 -8.37 -2.60 -5.13
C ASN A 206 -9.43 -1.56 -4.73
N LEU A 207 -10.68 -2.01 -4.62
CA LEU A 207 -11.81 -1.14 -4.32
C LEU A 207 -11.66 -0.37 -2.99
N ILE A 208 -11.09 -0.97 -1.95
CA ILE A 208 -10.90 -0.29 -0.64
C ILE A 208 -9.90 0.86 -0.80
N GLN A 209 -8.76 0.60 -1.44
CA GLN A 209 -7.74 1.61 -1.68
C GLN A 209 -8.27 2.75 -2.56
N SER A 210 -8.99 2.40 -3.63
CA SER A 210 -9.61 3.36 -4.54
C SER A 210 -10.64 4.25 -3.85
N LEU A 211 -11.52 3.67 -3.03
CA LEU A 211 -12.50 4.44 -2.26
C LEU A 211 -11.85 5.31 -1.18
N THR A 212 -10.78 4.82 -0.55
CA THR A 212 -10.03 5.59 0.47
C THR A 212 -9.36 6.82 -0.14
N LEU A 213 -8.74 6.71 -1.32
CA LEU A 213 -8.17 7.87 -2.00
C LEU A 213 -9.24 8.84 -2.50
N LYS A 214 -10.40 8.33 -2.95
CA LYS A 214 -11.55 9.17 -3.30
C LYS A 214 -12.06 9.97 -2.11
N GLU A 215 -12.20 9.31 -0.97
CA GLU A 215 -12.61 9.96 0.26
C GLU A 215 -11.60 11.01 0.71
N LEU A 216 -10.30 10.69 0.66
CA LEU A 216 -9.25 11.65 0.98
C LEU A 216 -9.32 12.88 0.05
N ALA A 217 -9.49 12.67 -1.26
CA ALA A 217 -9.61 13.77 -2.21
C ALA A 217 -10.84 14.64 -1.93
N ASN A 218 -11.97 14.04 -1.56
CA ASN A 218 -13.19 14.76 -1.19
C ASN A 218 -12.97 15.58 0.08
N GLU A 219 -12.39 14.98 1.11
CA GLU A 219 -12.08 15.64 2.38
C GLU A 219 -11.13 16.83 2.19
N LEU A 220 -10.16 16.73 1.29
CA LEU A 220 -9.25 17.85 1.02
C LEU A 220 -9.91 19.01 0.25
N LYS A 221 -10.97 18.73 -0.52
CA LYS A 221 -11.70 19.71 -1.34
C LYS A 221 -12.86 20.40 -0.63
N ALA A 222 -13.47 19.71 0.33
CA ALA A 222 -14.62 20.21 1.10
C ALA A 222 -14.27 21.48 1.89
#